data_AF-B7FIH7-F1
#
_entry.id   AF-B7FIH7-F1
#
_cell.length_a   1.000
_cell.length_b   1.000
_cell.length_c   1.000
_cell.angle_alpha   90.00
_cell.angle_beta   90.00
_cell.angle_gamma   90.00
#
_symmetry.space_group_name_H-M   'P 1'
#
loop_
_entity.id
_entity.type
_entity.pdbx_description
1 polymer ?
#
loop_
_entity_poly.entity_id
_entity_poly.type
_entity_poly.pdbx_seq_one_letter_code
_entity_poly.pdbx_strand_id
1 'polypeptide(L)'
;MTEACIRTAVEAIHSSPYQTVLYLAGGASQILGLLLSVPGASNTVLEAVVPYSRMSLIQLLAKIPLHFCSQQTADDMALLAYNRALKLSSPGSPVIGVGFTGSLASGRPKHGEHRFYMSTRTADRLWISKVTLTKGLRTREEEDRVSSHLLLKAIANACKVPSNDIPELSESDVSDECVKQFNEDQELEQLINGQICFKIYPFRSEIPAERKIILPGSFNPLHDGHIKLMEVATRICGDGYPCFELSAVNADKPPLSVSQIKDRVNQFEKVGQTVIISNQPYFYKKAELFPGSAFVIGADTAVRLINPKYYDGDYNKMLKILGGCKETGCTFLVAGRNVDGAFKVLDDLNVPEEIKDMFISIPAEQFRMDISSTEIRKKSGT
;
A
#
# COMPACT_ATOMS: atom_id res chain seq x y z
N MET A 1 34.09 -8.80 -14.99
CA MET A 1 32.93 -8.61 -15.88
C MET A 1 31.62 -8.74 -15.12
N THR A 2 31.42 -9.83 -14.37
CA THR A 2 30.19 -10.08 -13.58
C THR A 2 29.78 -8.94 -12.62
N GLU A 3 30.73 -8.38 -11.85
CA GLU A 3 30.42 -7.29 -10.92
C GLU A 3 30.01 -5.99 -11.63
N ALA A 4 30.59 -5.71 -12.79
CA ALA A 4 30.21 -4.54 -13.59
C ALA A 4 28.78 -4.68 -14.12
N CYS A 5 28.41 -5.87 -14.62
CA CYS A 5 27.04 -6.15 -15.08
C CYS A 5 26.02 -6.03 -13.94
N ILE A 6 26.35 -6.55 -12.75
CA ILE A 6 25.49 -6.44 -11.56
C ILE A 6 25.29 -4.97 -11.17
N ARG A 7 26.38 -4.18 -11.14
CA ARG A 7 26.30 -2.76 -10.82
C ARG A 7 25.43 -1.99 -11.81
N THR A 8 25.60 -2.23 -13.11
CA THR A 8 24.77 -1.63 -14.16
C THR A 8 23.29 -1.98 -14.00
N ALA A 9 22.98 -3.24 -13.67
CA ALA A 9 21.60 -3.66 -13.42
C ALA A 9 21.00 -2.95 -12.19
N VAL A 10 21.76 -2.81 -11.11
CA VAL A 10 21.31 -2.08 -9.91
C VAL A 10 21.10 -0.59 -10.22
N GLU A 11 22.01 0.06 -10.94
CA GLU A 11 21.86 1.46 -11.37
C GLU A 11 20.60 1.66 -12.24
N ALA A 12 20.30 0.71 -13.12
CA ALA A 12 19.09 0.72 -13.94
C ALA A 12 17.82 0.56 -13.08
N ILE A 13 17.84 -0.33 -12.07
CA ILE A 13 16.75 -0.47 -11.09
C ILE A 13 16.54 0.85 -10.35
N HIS A 14 17.60 1.50 -9.87
CA HIS A 14 17.55 2.78 -9.14
C HIS A 14 17.12 3.97 -9.99
N SER A 15 17.29 3.88 -11.30
CA SER A 15 16.82 4.88 -12.25
C SER A 15 15.36 4.66 -12.67
N SER A 16 14.78 3.50 -12.35
CA SER A 16 13.38 3.19 -12.63
C SER A 16 12.44 3.82 -11.59
N PRO A 17 11.16 4.04 -11.91
CA PRO A 17 10.21 4.63 -10.96
C PRO A 17 9.73 3.63 -9.89
N TYR A 18 10.16 2.37 -9.95
CA TYR A 18 9.66 1.32 -9.09
C TYR A 18 10.27 1.39 -7.69
N GLN A 19 9.41 1.22 -6.70
CA GLN A 19 9.80 1.13 -5.30
C GLN A 19 9.51 -0.27 -4.76
N THR A 20 10.32 -0.78 -3.84
CA THR A 20 10.28 -2.18 -3.44
C THR A 20 10.49 -2.38 -1.95
N VAL A 21 9.83 -3.40 -1.43
CA VAL A 21 10.06 -3.95 -0.09
C VAL A 21 10.50 -5.41 -0.25
N LEU A 22 11.55 -5.80 0.48
CA LEU A 22 12.13 -7.15 0.40
C LEU A 22 11.98 -7.89 1.72
N TYR A 23 11.37 -9.07 1.68
CA TYR A 23 11.35 -10.02 2.79
C TYR A 23 12.17 -11.27 2.44
N LEU A 24 13.23 -11.53 3.19
CA LEU A 24 14.23 -12.56 2.88
C LEU A 24 14.42 -13.55 4.03
N ALA A 25 14.26 -14.85 3.78
CA ALA A 25 14.51 -15.90 4.77
C ALA A 25 15.40 -17.02 4.20
N GLY A 26 16.39 -17.48 4.97
CA GLY A 26 17.16 -18.67 4.61
C GLY A 26 18.11 -18.57 3.41
N GLY A 27 18.28 -17.39 2.81
CA GLY A 27 19.22 -17.12 1.72
C GLY A 27 19.06 -15.72 1.10
N ALA A 28 19.74 -15.49 -0.03
CA ALA A 28 19.74 -14.24 -0.80
C ALA A 28 20.11 -12.98 0.01
N SER A 29 20.91 -13.10 1.07
CA SER A 29 21.24 -11.97 1.94
C SER A 29 22.18 -10.95 1.29
N GLN A 30 23.05 -11.41 0.40
CA GLN A 30 24.02 -10.53 -0.30
C GLN A 30 23.33 -9.48 -1.18
N ILE A 31 22.10 -9.70 -1.64
CA ILE A 31 21.36 -8.72 -2.44
C ILE A 31 21.20 -7.37 -1.72
N LEU A 32 21.12 -7.39 -0.39
CA LEU A 32 20.99 -6.15 0.40
C LEU A 32 22.24 -5.30 0.25
N GLY A 33 23.42 -5.92 0.27
CA GLY A 33 24.68 -5.23 -0.02
C GLY A 33 24.73 -4.70 -1.46
N LEU A 34 24.28 -5.51 -2.43
CA LEU A 34 24.27 -5.12 -3.85
C LEU A 34 23.38 -3.90 -4.12
N LEU A 35 22.16 -3.88 -3.57
CA LEU A 35 21.21 -2.77 -3.75
C LEU A 35 21.61 -1.54 -2.94
N LEU A 36 21.95 -1.70 -1.66
CA LEU A 36 22.14 -0.54 -0.76
C LEU A 36 23.50 0.15 -0.91
N SER A 37 24.49 -0.50 -1.54
CA SER A 37 25.82 0.09 -1.74
C SER A 37 25.92 0.95 -3.02
N VAL A 38 24.89 0.94 -3.87
CA VAL A 38 24.86 1.72 -5.11
C VAL A 38 24.06 3.02 -4.90
N PRO A 39 24.59 4.19 -5.28
CA PRO A 39 23.84 5.45 -5.18
C PRO A 39 22.47 5.38 -5.86
N GLY A 40 21.46 6.01 -5.23
CA GLY A 40 20.07 5.95 -5.69
C GLY A 40 19.22 4.87 -5.01
N ALA A 41 19.79 4.07 -4.10
CA ALA A 41 19.07 3.04 -3.35
C ALA A 41 17.79 3.54 -2.67
N SER A 42 17.79 4.76 -2.12
CA SER A 42 16.63 5.39 -1.47
C SER A 42 15.44 5.63 -2.41
N ASN A 43 15.67 5.68 -3.72
CA ASN A 43 14.60 5.83 -4.71
C ASN A 43 13.82 4.52 -4.89
N THR A 44 14.47 3.37 -4.67
CA THR A 44 13.91 2.05 -4.93
C THR A 44 13.60 1.29 -3.65
N VAL A 45 14.58 1.12 -2.75
CA VAL A 45 14.44 0.22 -1.59
C VAL A 45 13.77 0.96 -0.44
N LEU A 46 12.50 0.67 -0.20
CA LEU A 46 11.71 1.27 0.89
C LEU A 46 11.97 0.58 2.23
N GLU A 47 12.06 -0.74 2.23
CA GLU A 47 12.28 -1.55 3.43
C GLU A 47 12.85 -2.92 3.06
N ALA A 48 13.71 -3.45 3.93
CA ALA A 48 14.16 -4.83 3.85
C ALA A 48 14.06 -5.48 5.23
N VAL A 49 13.40 -6.64 5.31
CA VAL A 49 13.22 -7.41 6.55
C VAL A 49 13.76 -8.81 6.33
N VAL A 50 14.57 -9.29 7.28
CA VAL A 50 15.13 -10.64 7.26
C VAL A 50 14.51 -11.47 8.39
N PRO A 51 13.30 -12.03 8.22
CA PRO A 51 12.62 -12.82 9.25
C PRO A 51 13.25 -14.21 9.43
N TYR A 52 14.50 -14.25 9.89
CA TYR A 52 15.36 -15.44 9.79
C TYR A 52 14.93 -16.59 10.72
N SER A 53 14.46 -16.27 11.93
CA SER A 53 13.98 -17.29 12.86
C SER A 53 12.57 -17.73 12.49
N ARG A 54 12.21 -18.98 12.81
CA ARG A 54 10.85 -19.49 12.59
C ARG A 54 9.79 -18.60 13.25
N MET A 55 10.05 -18.10 14.45
CA MET A 55 9.12 -17.22 15.16
C MET A 55 8.98 -15.86 14.48
N SER A 56 10.07 -15.29 13.98
CA SER A 56 10.02 -14.04 13.22
C SER A 56 9.18 -14.19 11.94
N LEU A 57 9.35 -15.31 11.21
CA LEU A 57 8.52 -15.57 10.04
C LEU A 57 7.05 -15.79 10.40
N ILE A 58 6.76 -16.50 11.49
CA ILE A 58 5.37 -16.69 11.97
C ILE A 58 4.72 -15.36 12.34
N GLN A 59 5.44 -14.47 13.02
CA GLN A 59 4.93 -13.14 13.38
C GLN A 59 4.69 -12.29 12.14
N LEU A 60 5.61 -12.32 11.16
CA LEU A 60 5.43 -11.63 9.89
C LEU A 60 4.21 -12.14 9.13
N LEU A 61 4.06 -13.45 9.00
CA LEU A 61 2.96 -14.10 8.26
C LEU A 61 1.62 -14.10 9.01
N ALA A 62 1.65 -13.80 10.33
CA ALA A 62 0.52 -13.98 11.25
C ALA A 62 -0.09 -15.39 11.25
N LYS A 63 0.68 -16.41 10.83
CA LYS A 63 0.27 -17.82 10.77
C LYS A 63 1.48 -18.74 10.78
N ILE A 64 1.25 -20.01 11.11
CA ILE A 64 2.28 -21.05 10.98
C ILE A 64 2.22 -21.62 9.56
N PRO A 65 3.26 -21.44 8.72
CA PRO A 65 3.29 -22.04 7.40
C PRO A 65 3.48 -23.56 7.51
N LEU A 66 2.84 -24.33 6.64
CA LEU A 66 3.04 -25.78 6.55
C LEU A 66 4.53 -26.13 6.32
N HIS A 67 5.19 -25.34 5.47
CA HIS A 67 6.61 -25.46 5.18
C HIS A 67 7.25 -24.09 5.08
N PHE A 68 8.22 -23.80 5.96
CA PHE A 68 8.96 -22.54 5.98
C PHE A 68 9.69 -22.25 4.67
N CYS A 69 10.16 -23.29 3.95
CA CYS A 69 10.76 -23.15 2.63
C CYS A 69 9.84 -23.79 1.58
N SER A 70 8.91 -22.99 1.06
CA SER A 70 7.94 -23.38 0.03
C SER A 70 7.53 -22.20 -0.84
N GLN A 71 6.95 -22.50 -2.00
CA GLN A 71 6.37 -21.50 -2.88
C GLN A 71 5.31 -20.65 -2.16
N GLN A 72 4.36 -21.29 -1.46
CA GLN A 72 3.30 -20.56 -0.75
C GLN A 72 3.86 -19.56 0.27
N THR A 73 4.96 -19.92 0.95
CA THR A 73 5.60 -19.00 1.91
C THR A 73 6.25 -17.81 1.21
N ALA A 74 6.94 -18.01 0.08
CA ALA A 74 7.47 -16.92 -0.73
C ALA A 74 6.34 -16.01 -1.27
N ASP A 75 5.24 -16.59 -1.75
CA ASP A 75 4.06 -15.87 -2.24
C ASP A 75 3.41 -15.02 -1.14
N ASP A 76 3.21 -15.59 0.05
CA ASP A 76 2.66 -14.87 1.20
C ASP A 76 3.58 -13.71 1.63
N MET A 77 4.90 -13.94 1.65
CA MET A 77 5.88 -12.89 1.94
C MET A 77 5.85 -11.78 0.90
N ALA A 78 5.78 -12.12 -0.40
CA ALA A 78 5.71 -11.15 -1.49
C ALA A 78 4.43 -10.30 -1.43
N LEU A 79 3.28 -10.89 -1.08
CA LEU A 79 2.02 -10.17 -0.91
C LEU A 79 2.08 -9.20 0.29
N LEU A 80 2.65 -9.62 1.41
CA LEU A 80 2.83 -8.75 2.58
C LEU A 80 3.81 -7.61 2.28
N ALA A 81 4.91 -7.92 1.59
CA ALA A 81 5.87 -6.92 1.13
C ALA A 81 5.22 -5.93 0.16
N TYR A 82 4.34 -6.39 -0.74
CA TYR A 82 3.61 -5.53 -1.68
C TYR A 82 2.68 -4.56 -0.94
N ASN A 83 1.91 -5.05 0.04
CA ASN A 83 1.09 -4.19 0.89
C ASN A 83 1.91 -3.20 1.72
N ARG A 84 3.10 -3.60 2.18
CA ARG A 84 4.01 -2.72 2.89
C ARG A 84 4.57 -1.64 1.96
N ALA A 85 4.94 -2.03 0.75
CA ALA A 85 5.44 -1.11 -0.28
C ALA A 85 4.37 -0.08 -0.65
N LEU A 86 3.09 -0.47 -0.83
CA LEU A 86 1.99 0.47 -1.07
C LEU A 86 1.92 1.56 0.01
N LYS A 87 2.04 1.20 1.29
CA LYS A 87 1.95 2.15 2.41
C LYS A 87 3.16 3.09 2.50
N LEU A 88 4.33 2.62 2.10
CA LEU A 88 5.59 3.36 2.21
C LEU A 88 5.91 4.17 0.94
N SER A 89 5.32 3.80 -0.20
CA SER A 89 5.66 4.40 -1.47
C SER A 89 5.17 5.83 -1.58
N SER A 90 5.91 6.62 -2.35
CA SER A 90 5.42 7.90 -2.84
C SER A 90 4.12 7.66 -3.63
N PRO A 91 3.12 8.54 -3.53
CA PRO A 91 1.89 8.35 -4.32
C PRO A 91 2.24 8.26 -5.81
N GLY A 92 1.50 7.48 -6.59
CA GLY A 92 1.75 7.31 -8.04
C GLY A 92 2.95 6.44 -8.42
N SER A 93 3.89 6.16 -7.52
CA SER A 93 5.00 5.25 -7.82
C SER A 93 4.54 3.79 -7.91
N PRO A 94 4.93 3.03 -8.95
CA PRO A 94 4.65 1.61 -9.01
C PRO A 94 5.46 0.87 -7.95
N VAL A 95 4.86 -0.15 -7.32
CA VAL A 95 5.49 -0.87 -6.21
C VAL A 95 5.65 -2.36 -6.47
N ILE A 96 6.68 -2.94 -5.87
CA ILE A 96 7.03 -4.36 -5.98
C ILE A 96 7.23 -4.93 -4.57
N GLY A 97 6.46 -5.96 -4.22
CA GLY A 97 6.71 -6.79 -3.06
C GLY A 97 7.59 -7.99 -3.41
N VAL A 98 8.65 -8.23 -2.65
CA VAL A 98 9.58 -9.34 -2.89
C VAL A 98 9.54 -10.29 -1.69
N GLY A 99 9.33 -11.58 -1.97
CA GLY A 99 9.41 -12.66 -0.99
C GLY A 99 10.45 -13.69 -1.41
N PHE A 100 11.34 -14.05 -0.49
CA PHE A 100 12.33 -15.10 -0.72
C PHE A 100 12.38 -16.05 0.48
N THR A 101 12.34 -17.35 0.20
CA THR A 101 12.70 -18.37 1.19
C THR A 101 13.62 -19.44 0.62
N GLY A 102 14.71 -19.72 1.32
CA GLY A 102 15.73 -20.69 0.92
C GLY A 102 16.00 -21.77 1.95
N SER A 103 16.33 -22.96 1.45
CA SER A 103 17.01 -24.02 2.19
C SER A 103 18.36 -24.27 1.51
N LEU A 104 19.30 -23.37 1.75
CA LEU A 104 20.67 -23.45 1.23
C LEU A 104 21.55 -24.37 2.09
N ALA A 105 22.81 -24.54 1.71
CA ALA A 105 23.80 -25.33 2.42
C ALA A 105 23.91 -24.95 3.91
N SER A 106 24.35 -25.88 4.74
CA SER A 106 24.55 -25.61 6.17
C SER A 106 25.71 -26.44 6.71
N GLY A 107 26.24 -26.06 7.88
CA GLY A 107 27.34 -26.81 8.51
C GLY A 107 26.99 -28.27 8.80
N ARG A 108 25.70 -28.61 8.95
CA ARG A 108 25.20 -29.99 8.94
C ARG A 108 24.66 -30.32 7.54
N PRO A 109 25.06 -31.45 6.93
CA PRO A 109 24.50 -31.90 5.65
C PRO A 109 22.98 -32.03 5.73
N LYS A 110 22.28 -31.48 4.74
CA LYS A 110 20.82 -31.60 4.65
C LYS A 110 20.43 -32.86 3.88
N HIS A 111 19.46 -33.59 4.41
CA HIS A 111 18.84 -34.72 3.69
C HIS A 111 18.06 -34.22 2.45
N GLY A 112 17.25 -33.16 2.59
CA GLY A 112 16.51 -32.55 1.48
C GLY A 112 17.37 -31.72 0.52
N GLU A 113 16.83 -31.41 -0.66
CA GLU A 113 17.48 -30.60 -1.71
C GLU A 113 17.94 -29.22 -1.21
N HIS A 114 19.00 -28.70 -1.82
CA HIS A 114 19.30 -27.28 -1.71
C HIS A 114 18.39 -26.57 -2.69
N ARG A 115 17.47 -25.75 -2.18
CA ARG A 115 16.44 -25.12 -3.01
C ARG A 115 16.00 -23.80 -2.43
N PHE A 116 15.48 -22.93 -3.29
CA PHE A 116 14.84 -21.70 -2.85
C PHE A 116 13.66 -21.35 -3.73
N TYR A 117 12.80 -20.50 -3.19
CA TYR A 117 11.64 -19.94 -3.83
C TYR A 117 11.74 -18.42 -3.75
N MET A 118 11.49 -17.76 -4.87
CA MET A 118 11.38 -16.31 -4.94
C MET A 118 10.06 -15.95 -5.61
N SER A 119 9.42 -14.91 -5.09
CA SER A 119 8.21 -14.36 -5.67
C SER A 119 8.30 -12.84 -5.72
N THR A 120 7.92 -12.26 -6.87
CA THR A 120 7.77 -10.80 -7.02
C THR A 120 6.31 -10.48 -7.32
N ARG A 121 5.75 -9.53 -6.56
CA ARG A 121 4.34 -9.13 -6.61
C ARG A 121 4.23 -7.67 -7.05
N THR A 122 3.50 -7.44 -8.14
CA THR A 122 2.99 -6.12 -8.55
C THR A 122 1.46 -6.09 -8.42
N ALA A 123 0.81 -5.00 -8.82
CA ALA A 123 -0.65 -4.93 -8.85
C ALA A 123 -1.25 -6.06 -9.71
N ASP A 124 -0.74 -6.18 -10.95
CA ASP A 124 -1.26 -7.02 -12.03
C ASP A 124 -0.58 -8.39 -12.14
N ARG A 125 0.44 -8.68 -11.33
CA ARG A 125 1.28 -9.87 -11.53
C ARG A 125 1.85 -10.44 -10.25
N LEU A 126 1.95 -11.76 -10.22
CA LEU A 126 2.79 -12.52 -9.31
C LEU A 126 3.70 -13.44 -10.13
N TRP A 127 5.00 -13.12 -10.14
CA TRP A 127 6.02 -13.98 -10.71
C TRP A 127 6.57 -14.89 -9.61
N ILE A 128 6.79 -16.15 -9.93
CA ILE A 128 7.22 -17.18 -9.00
C ILE A 128 8.34 -17.98 -9.68
N SER A 129 9.47 -18.12 -9.00
CA SER A 129 10.55 -19.00 -9.44
C SER A 129 10.95 -19.94 -8.32
N LYS A 130 11.05 -21.23 -8.63
CA LYS A 130 11.63 -22.27 -7.78
C LYS A 130 12.94 -22.69 -8.42
N VAL A 131 13.99 -22.74 -7.61
CA VAL A 131 15.29 -23.22 -8.07
C VAL A 131 15.78 -24.32 -7.15
N THR A 132 16.23 -25.42 -7.74
CA THR A 132 16.97 -26.49 -7.05
C THR A 132 18.44 -26.41 -7.44
N LEU A 133 19.30 -26.21 -6.45
CA LEU A 133 20.74 -26.14 -6.60
C LEU A 133 21.38 -27.53 -6.47
N THR A 134 22.43 -27.74 -7.25
CA THR A 134 23.26 -28.94 -7.20
C THR A 134 24.02 -29.04 -5.88
N LYS A 135 23.74 -30.06 -5.07
CA LYS A 135 24.41 -30.27 -3.78
C LYS A 135 25.91 -30.48 -3.92
N GLY A 136 26.68 -29.86 -3.03
CA GLY A 136 28.14 -30.06 -2.96
C GLY A 136 28.94 -29.28 -4.01
N LEU A 137 28.27 -28.63 -4.96
CA LEU A 137 28.92 -27.80 -5.98
C LEU A 137 29.39 -26.46 -5.43
N ARG A 138 28.69 -25.92 -4.42
CA ARG A 138 28.89 -24.58 -3.87
C ARG A 138 28.92 -24.60 -2.35
N THR A 139 29.67 -23.69 -1.77
CA THR A 139 29.63 -23.34 -0.35
C THR A 139 28.33 -22.59 -0.01
N ARG A 140 28.02 -22.46 1.28
CA ARG A 140 26.85 -21.68 1.72
C ARG A 140 26.90 -20.22 1.27
N GLU A 141 28.08 -19.61 1.24
CA GLU A 141 28.25 -18.25 0.76
C GLU A 141 28.00 -18.15 -0.75
N GLU A 142 28.49 -19.10 -1.53
CA GLU A 142 28.30 -19.12 -2.97
C GLU A 142 26.84 -19.39 -3.37
N GLU A 143 26.13 -20.25 -2.62
CA GLU A 143 24.68 -20.43 -2.82
C GLU A 143 23.89 -19.16 -2.45
N ASP A 144 24.32 -18.41 -1.45
CA ASP A 144 23.74 -17.10 -1.12
C ASP A 144 23.95 -16.09 -2.25
N ARG A 145 25.16 -16.10 -2.82
CA ARG A 145 25.53 -15.22 -3.95
C ARG A 145 24.68 -15.52 -5.19
N VAL A 146 24.57 -16.80 -5.56
CA VAL A 146 23.75 -17.22 -6.71
C VAL A 146 22.28 -16.88 -6.50
N SER A 147 21.73 -17.19 -5.33
CA SER A 147 20.33 -16.82 -5.02
C SER A 147 20.11 -15.32 -5.00
N SER A 148 21.08 -14.52 -4.53
CA SER A 148 21.02 -13.05 -4.58
C SER A 148 21.03 -12.50 -6.01
N HIS A 149 21.87 -13.05 -6.89
CA HIS A 149 21.91 -12.62 -8.29
C HIS A 149 20.61 -12.95 -9.03
N LEU A 150 20.04 -14.14 -8.80
CA LEU A 150 18.78 -14.52 -9.44
C LEU A 150 17.60 -13.70 -8.90
N LEU A 151 17.60 -13.39 -7.60
CA LEU A 151 16.61 -12.48 -7.04
C LEU A 151 16.75 -11.06 -7.61
N LEU A 152 17.98 -10.59 -7.83
CA LEU A 152 18.23 -9.30 -8.51
C LEU A 152 17.68 -9.32 -9.94
N LYS A 153 17.87 -10.42 -10.69
CA LYS A 153 17.28 -10.61 -12.03
C LYS A 153 15.75 -10.56 -11.98
N ALA A 154 15.12 -11.21 -10.99
CA ALA A 154 13.68 -11.16 -10.80
C ALA A 154 13.15 -9.75 -10.48
N ILE A 155 13.87 -8.98 -9.65
CA ILE A 155 13.53 -7.59 -9.35
C ILE A 155 13.70 -6.72 -10.60
N ALA A 156 14.81 -6.86 -11.33
CA ALA A 156 15.05 -6.15 -12.59
C ALA A 156 13.92 -6.38 -13.61
N ASN A 157 13.49 -7.64 -13.78
CA ASN A 157 12.38 -7.99 -14.64
C ASN A 157 11.06 -7.36 -14.19
N ALA A 158 10.78 -7.34 -12.88
CA ALA A 158 9.60 -6.69 -12.32
C ALA A 158 9.63 -5.15 -12.51
N CYS A 159 10.81 -4.53 -12.44
CA CYS A 159 11.04 -3.12 -12.76
C CYS A 159 11.01 -2.84 -14.28
N LYS A 160 10.87 -3.86 -15.13
CA LYS A 160 10.94 -3.78 -16.59
C LYS A 160 12.28 -3.22 -17.10
N VAL A 161 13.37 -3.50 -16.39
CA VAL A 161 14.73 -3.12 -16.81
C VAL A 161 15.49 -4.35 -17.35
N PRO A 162 16.38 -4.18 -18.36
CA PRO A 162 17.15 -5.29 -18.91
C PRO A 162 18.03 -5.97 -17.85
N SER A 163 18.04 -7.31 -17.85
CA SER A 163 18.73 -8.11 -16.84
C SER A 163 19.51 -9.31 -17.42
N ASN A 164 19.64 -9.36 -18.76
CA ASN A 164 20.20 -10.50 -19.49
C ASN A 164 21.67 -10.79 -19.14
N ASP A 165 22.40 -9.79 -18.66
CA ASP A 165 23.83 -9.90 -18.32
C ASP A 165 24.09 -10.40 -16.89
N ILE A 166 23.03 -10.62 -16.10
CA ILE A 166 23.15 -11.19 -14.74
C ILE A 166 23.41 -12.70 -14.90
N PRO A 167 24.44 -13.25 -14.21
CA PRO A 167 24.83 -14.65 -14.37
C PRO A 167 23.67 -15.62 -14.21
N GLU A 168 23.58 -16.55 -15.16
CA GLU A 168 22.59 -17.62 -15.11
C GLU A 168 23.05 -18.77 -14.20
N LEU A 169 22.09 -19.64 -13.93
CA LEU A 169 22.32 -20.91 -13.23
C LEU A 169 23.32 -21.79 -14.00
N SER A 170 24.00 -22.71 -13.29
CA SER A 170 24.78 -23.74 -14.00
C SER A 170 23.84 -24.69 -14.72
N GLU A 171 24.30 -25.33 -15.80
CA GLU A 171 23.50 -26.29 -16.59
C GLU A 171 22.86 -27.42 -15.76
N SER A 172 23.43 -27.75 -14.60
CA SER A 172 22.94 -28.78 -13.68
C SER A 172 21.87 -28.31 -12.69
N ASP A 173 21.67 -27.00 -12.54
CA ASP A 173 20.65 -26.46 -11.65
C ASP A 173 19.29 -26.42 -12.39
N VAL A 174 18.21 -26.71 -11.67
CA VAL A 174 16.87 -26.77 -12.26
C VAL A 174 16.07 -25.56 -11.80
N SER A 175 15.45 -24.85 -12.74
CA SER A 175 14.58 -23.70 -12.48
C SER A 175 13.19 -23.93 -13.07
N ASP A 176 12.17 -23.78 -12.23
CA ASP A 176 10.75 -23.79 -12.63
C ASP A 176 10.18 -22.39 -12.40
N GLU A 177 9.56 -21.79 -13.42
CA GLU A 177 8.93 -20.47 -13.32
C GLU A 177 7.43 -20.53 -13.60
N CYS A 178 6.66 -19.71 -12.87
CA CYS A 178 5.22 -19.59 -13.02
C CYS A 178 4.82 -18.13 -12.88
N VAL A 179 3.92 -17.68 -13.77
CA VAL A 179 3.40 -16.31 -13.74
C VAL A 179 1.90 -16.36 -13.58
N LYS A 180 1.38 -15.66 -12.58
CA LYS A 180 -0.04 -15.38 -12.43
C LYS A 180 -0.28 -13.91 -12.81
N GLN A 181 -1.20 -13.69 -13.74
CA GLN A 181 -1.64 -12.36 -14.14
C GLN A 181 -3.01 -12.07 -13.53
N PHE A 182 -3.20 -10.85 -13.05
CA PHE A 182 -4.44 -10.35 -12.51
C PHE A 182 -4.99 -9.28 -13.46
N ASN A 183 -6.24 -9.41 -13.85
CA ASN A 183 -6.96 -8.31 -14.48
C ASN A 183 -7.48 -7.33 -13.42
N GLU A 184 -8.01 -6.19 -13.85
CA GLU A 184 -8.52 -5.17 -12.92
C GLU A 184 -9.60 -5.71 -11.97
N ASP A 185 -10.51 -6.57 -12.46
CA ASP A 185 -11.59 -7.11 -11.64
C ASP A 185 -11.02 -7.98 -10.51
N GLN A 186 -10.03 -8.83 -10.82
CA GLN A 186 -9.32 -9.66 -9.85
C GLN A 186 -8.50 -8.84 -8.84
N GLU A 187 -7.95 -7.70 -9.25
CA GLU A 187 -7.27 -6.77 -8.34
C GLU A 187 -8.26 -6.15 -7.35
N LEU A 188 -9.44 -5.74 -7.82
CA LEU A 188 -10.50 -5.19 -6.99
C LEU A 188 -11.10 -6.24 -6.06
N GLU A 189 -11.28 -7.49 -6.52
CA GLU A 189 -11.67 -8.62 -5.68
C GLU A 189 -10.67 -8.87 -4.54
N GLN A 190 -9.37 -8.87 -4.85
CA GLN A 190 -8.31 -9.01 -3.82
C GLN A 190 -8.39 -7.89 -2.78
N LEU A 191 -8.69 -6.66 -3.20
CA LEU A 191 -8.87 -5.52 -2.30
C LEU A 191 -10.12 -5.70 -1.40
N ILE A 192 -11.26 -6.05 -2.00
CA ILE A 192 -12.52 -6.31 -1.28
C ILE A 192 -12.34 -7.42 -0.24
N ASN A 193 -11.60 -8.48 -0.60
CA ASN A 193 -11.30 -9.61 0.28
C ASN A 193 -10.19 -9.32 1.31
N GLY A 194 -9.63 -8.11 1.31
CA GLY A 194 -8.61 -7.70 2.28
C GLY A 194 -7.19 -8.20 2.03
N GLN A 195 -6.93 -8.80 0.86
CA GLN A 195 -5.60 -9.27 0.47
C GLN A 195 -4.69 -8.10 0.09
N ILE A 196 -5.24 -7.05 -0.53
CA ILE A 196 -4.55 -5.80 -0.85
C ILE A 196 -5.17 -4.66 -0.04
N CYS A 197 -4.36 -3.77 0.54
CA CYS A 197 -4.86 -2.72 1.42
C CYS A 197 -5.56 -1.56 0.70
N PHE A 198 -5.05 -1.16 -0.47
CA PHE A 198 -5.69 -0.14 -1.30
C PHE A 198 -5.16 -0.19 -2.74
N LYS A 199 -5.87 0.48 -3.66
CA LYS A 199 -5.48 0.71 -5.06
C LYS A 199 -5.64 2.19 -5.39
N ILE A 200 -4.68 2.77 -6.11
CA ILE A 200 -4.73 4.17 -6.53
C ILE A 200 -5.02 4.24 -8.03
N TYR A 201 -5.93 5.13 -8.41
CA TYR A 201 -6.20 5.52 -9.79
C TYR A 201 -5.76 6.98 -10.00
N PRO A 202 -4.53 7.21 -10.49
CA PRO A 202 -4.01 8.55 -10.71
C PRO A 202 -4.41 9.06 -12.11
N PHE A 203 -5.56 9.73 -12.21
CA PHE A 203 -6.02 10.31 -13.48
C PHE A 203 -5.33 11.64 -13.83
N ARG A 204 -4.53 12.19 -12.92
CA ARG A 204 -3.72 13.40 -13.13
C ARG A 204 -2.24 13.06 -13.08
N SER A 205 -1.47 13.58 -14.04
CA SER A 205 -0.01 13.52 -14.02
C SER A 205 0.55 14.70 -13.23
N GLU A 206 0.40 14.67 -11.90
CA GLU A 206 1.05 15.62 -11.00
C GLU A 206 2.18 14.94 -10.24
N ILE A 207 3.21 15.72 -9.87
CA ILE A 207 4.30 15.23 -9.03
C ILE A 207 3.72 15.00 -7.63
N PRO A 208 3.71 13.77 -7.13
CA PRO A 208 3.02 13.46 -5.90
C PRO A 208 3.80 13.98 -4.69
N ALA A 209 3.15 14.77 -3.84
CA ALA A 209 3.71 15.19 -2.56
C ALA A 209 3.63 14.05 -1.52
N GLU A 210 4.50 14.07 -0.53
CA GLU A 210 4.50 13.07 0.55
C GLU A 210 3.19 13.10 1.35
N ARG A 211 2.71 14.32 1.70
CA ARG A 211 1.45 14.52 2.42
C ARG A 211 0.26 14.42 1.46
N LYS A 212 -0.74 13.62 1.80
CA LYS A 212 -2.01 13.52 1.06
C LYS A 212 -3.10 14.37 1.72
N ILE A 213 -3.96 14.95 0.90
CA ILE A 213 -5.21 15.60 1.32
C ILE A 213 -6.33 14.70 0.83
N ILE A 214 -6.93 13.98 1.76
CA ILE A 214 -7.85 12.89 1.45
C ILE A 214 -9.27 13.36 1.74
N LEU A 215 -10.16 13.31 0.75
CA LEU A 215 -11.60 13.50 0.94
C LEU A 215 -12.29 12.13 0.84
N PRO A 216 -12.67 11.50 1.96
CA PRO A 216 -13.44 10.27 1.94
C PRO A 216 -14.89 10.52 1.55
N GLY A 217 -15.46 9.62 0.75
CA GLY A 217 -16.86 9.73 0.36
C GLY A 217 -17.41 8.49 -0.34
N SER A 218 -18.73 8.41 -0.41
CA SER A 218 -19.40 7.36 -1.20
C SER A 218 -19.46 7.69 -2.69
N PHE A 219 -19.41 8.98 -3.04
CA PHE A 219 -19.38 9.49 -4.42
C PHE A 219 -20.42 8.87 -5.34
N ASN A 220 -21.65 8.77 -4.85
CA ASN A 220 -22.76 8.17 -5.56
C ASN A 220 -23.94 9.16 -5.71
N PRO A 221 -23.86 10.18 -6.58
CA PRO A 221 -22.75 10.50 -7.48
C PRO A 221 -21.75 11.52 -6.89
N LEU A 222 -20.60 11.63 -7.55
CA LEU A 222 -19.69 12.76 -7.48
C LEU A 222 -20.40 14.03 -7.99
N HIS A 223 -20.08 15.19 -7.42
CA HIS A 223 -20.73 16.45 -7.75
C HIS A 223 -19.85 17.65 -7.37
N ASP A 224 -20.18 18.86 -7.84
CA ASP A 224 -19.39 20.08 -7.67
C ASP A 224 -19.04 20.41 -6.22
N GLY A 225 -19.94 20.11 -5.29
CA GLY A 225 -19.65 20.28 -3.85
C GLY A 225 -18.42 19.48 -3.38
N HIS A 226 -18.19 18.27 -3.91
CA HIS A 226 -16.99 17.49 -3.58
C HIS A 226 -15.72 18.08 -4.19
N ILE A 227 -15.80 18.53 -5.45
CA ILE A 227 -14.67 19.12 -6.17
C ILE A 227 -14.22 20.42 -5.50
N LYS A 228 -15.16 21.34 -5.24
CA LYS A 228 -14.89 22.61 -4.56
C LYS A 228 -14.38 22.41 -3.13
N LEU A 229 -14.90 21.41 -2.42
CA LEU A 229 -14.40 21.09 -1.08
C LEU A 229 -12.94 20.64 -1.12
N MET A 230 -12.57 19.80 -2.09
CA MET A 230 -11.18 19.40 -2.31
C MET A 230 -10.30 20.62 -2.64
N GLU A 231 -10.73 21.49 -3.56
CA GLU A 231 -9.98 22.71 -3.93
C GLU A 231 -9.73 23.65 -2.75
N VAL A 232 -10.73 23.84 -1.87
CA VAL A 232 -10.59 24.64 -0.66
C VAL A 232 -9.61 23.97 0.31
N ALA A 233 -9.75 22.67 0.53
CA ALA A 233 -8.85 21.91 1.41
C ALA A 233 -7.40 21.95 0.92
N THR A 234 -7.15 21.81 -0.38
CA THR A 234 -5.82 21.95 -0.99
C THR A 234 -5.22 23.32 -0.74
N ARG A 235 -6.00 24.40 -0.89
CA ARG A 235 -5.52 25.76 -0.60
C ARG A 235 -5.15 25.96 0.87
N ILE A 236 -5.88 25.35 1.80
CA ILE A 236 -5.62 25.46 3.23
C ILE A 236 -4.36 24.68 3.62
N CYS A 237 -4.17 23.47 3.07
CA CYS A 237 -3.03 22.62 3.41
C CYS A 237 -1.74 22.93 2.63
N GLY A 238 -1.83 23.67 1.52
CA GLY A 238 -0.68 23.98 0.66
C GLY A 238 -0.29 22.80 -0.22
N ASP A 239 0.98 22.39 -0.17
CA ASP A 239 1.62 21.43 -1.08
C ASP A 239 1.19 19.96 -0.89
N GLY A 240 -0.01 19.70 -0.38
CA GLY A 240 -0.52 18.34 -0.21
C GLY A 240 -1.12 17.78 -1.50
N TYR A 241 -0.92 16.49 -1.76
CA TYR A 241 -1.45 15.79 -2.92
C TYR A 241 -2.94 15.46 -2.75
N PRO A 242 -3.85 16.06 -3.54
CA PRO A 242 -5.29 15.85 -3.39
C PRO A 242 -5.70 14.46 -3.86
N CYS A 243 -6.48 13.76 -3.04
CA CYS A 243 -6.97 12.41 -3.29
C CYS A 243 -8.41 12.26 -2.81
N PHE A 244 -9.30 11.78 -3.66
CA PHE A 244 -10.57 11.24 -3.19
C PHE A 244 -10.35 9.83 -2.65
N GLU A 245 -11.13 9.41 -1.65
CA GLU A 245 -11.05 8.05 -1.11
C GLU A 245 -12.43 7.39 -1.05
N LEU A 246 -12.55 6.24 -1.71
CA LEU A 246 -13.72 5.39 -1.69
C LEU A 246 -13.38 4.09 -0.96
N SER A 247 -14.03 3.86 0.18
CA SER A 247 -13.91 2.58 0.87
C SER A 247 -14.82 1.53 0.22
N ALA A 248 -14.23 0.46 -0.27
CA ALA A 248 -14.93 -0.71 -0.82
C ALA A 248 -15.73 -1.44 0.27
N VAL A 249 -15.27 -1.41 1.52
CA VAL A 249 -15.95 -1.97 2.69
C VAL A 249 -16.58 -0.84 3.49
N ASN A 250 -17.82 -1.01 3.93
CA ASN A 250 -18.53 -0.05 4.77
C ASN A 250 -18.81 -0.68 6.14
N ALA A 251 -18.84 0.12 7.21
CA ALA A 251 -19.15 -0.38 8.55
C ALA A 251 -20.60 -0.89 8.65
N ASP A 252 -21.54 -0.19 7.99
CA ASP A 252 -22.98 -0.43 8.15
C ASP A 252 -23.65 -1.06 6.91
N LYS A 253 -22.87 -1.37 5.86
CA LYS A 253 -23.37 -1.83 4.55
C LYS A 253 -22.50 -2.94 3.99
N PRO A 254 -23.06 -3.83 3.13
CA PRO A 254 -22.24 -4.82 2.44
C PRO A 254 -21.12 -4.14 1.63
N PRO A 255 -20.01 -4.85 1.39
CA PRO A 255 -18.96 -4.37 0.49
C PRO A 255 -19.53 -4.04 -0.89
N LEU A 256 -18.92 -3.05 -1.55
CA LEU A 256 -19.27 -2.70 -2.93
C LEU A 256 -18.88 -3.84 -3.88
N SER A 257 -19.70 -4.07 -4.91
CA SER A 257 -19.29 -4.94 -6.00
C SER A 257 -18.20 -4.30 -6.85
N VAL A 258 -17.45 -5.11 -7.59
CA VAL A 258 -16.46 -4.65 -8.57
C VAL A 258 -17.07 -3.65 -9.54
N SER A 259 -18.26 -3.93 -10.08
CA SER A 259 -18.97 -3.02 -10.99
C SER A 259 -19.28 -1.66 -10.36
N GLN A 260 -19.78 -1.64 -9.12
CA GLN A 260 -20.07 -0.40 -8.40
C GLN A 260 -18.80 0.43 -8.14
N ILE A 261 -17.66 -0.21 -7.87
CA ILE A 261 -16.39 0.49 -7.72
C ILE A 261 -16.00 1.12 -9.06
N LYS A 262 -16.02 0.36 -10.15
CA LYS A 262 -15.66 0.84 -11.49
C LYS A 262 -16.55 2.00 -11.95
N ASP A 263 -17.86 1.90 -11.73
CA ASP A 263 -18.82 2.98 -12.05
C ASP A 263 -18.49 4.27 -11.28
N ARG A 264 -18.06 4.15 -10.02
CA ARG A 264 -17.64 5.31 -9.21
C ARG A 264 -16.29 5.85 -9.63
N VAL A 265 -15.32 4.98 -9.94
CA VAL A 265 -13.99 5.36 -10.45
C VAL A 265 -14.09 6.14 -11.76
N ASN A 266 -14.95 5.73 -12.68
CA ASN A 266 -15.15 6.40 -13.99
C ASN A 266 -15.60 7.87 -13.83
N GLN A 267 -16.30 8.22 -12.74
CA GLN A 267 -16.65 9.62 -12.48
C GLN A 267 -15.41 10.50 -12.23
N PHE A 268 -14.37 9.94 -11.60
CA PHE A 268 -13.11 10.62 -11.31
C PHE A 268 -12.21 10.74 -12.54
N GLU A 269 -12.23 9.74 -13.43
CA GLU A 269 -11.55 9.79 -14.71
C GLU A 269 -12.03 10.98 -15.55
N LYS A 270 -13.35 11.20 -15.61
CA LYS A 270 -13.95 12.31 -16.36
C LYS A 270 -13.55 13.70 -15.86
N VAL A 271 -13.21 13.83 -14.59
CA VAL A 271 -12.78 15.10 -13.98
C VAL A 271 -11.27 15.16 -13.73
N GLY A 272 -10.52 14.13 -14.13
CA GLY A 272 -9.07 14.08 -13.98
C GLY A 272 -8.58 14.11 -12.53
N GLN A 273 -9.33 13.53 -11.59
CA GLN A 273 -9.01 13.57 -10.14
C GLN A 273 -8.52 12.22 -9.64
N THR A 274 -7.49 12.20 -8.80
CA THR A 274 -6.99 10.93 -8.22
C THR A 274 -7.98 10.35 -7.23
N VAL A 275 -8.27 9.05 -7.35
CA VAL A 275 -9.09 8.31 -6.39
C VAL A 275 -8.36 7.09 -5.83
N ILE A 276 -8.43 6.95 -4.52
CA ILE A 276 -7.93 5.80 -3.77
C ILE A 276 -9.12 4.90 -3.45
N ILE A 277 -9.04 3.64 -3.84
CA ILE A 277 -9.96 2.61 -3.37
C ILE A 277 -9.30 1.94 -2.17
N SER A 278 -9.90 2.02 -0.99
CA SER A 278 -9.40 1.34 0.22
C SER A 278 -10.39 0.29 0.70
N ASN A 279 -10.00 -0.52 1.68
CA ASN A 279 -10.89 -1.44 2.37
C ASN A 279 -11.14 -1.01 3.84
N GLN A 280 -10.90 0.25 4.18
CA GLN A 280 -10.94 0.73 5.56
C GLN A 280 -12.14 1.65 5.82
N PRO A 281 -13.17 1.19 6.55
CA PRO A 281 -14.33 2.03 6.83
C PRO A 281 -14.07 3.10 7.91
N TYR A 282 -13.08 2.89 8.78
CA TYR A 282 -12.81 3.78 9.93
C TYR A 282 -11.62 4.72 9.68
N PHE A 283 -11.72 5.97 10.16
CA PHE A 283 -10.67 6.98 9.99
C PHE A 283 -9.36 6.61 10.68
N TYR A 284 -9.38 5.97 11.85
CA TYR A 284 -8.14 5.54 12.50
C TYR A 284 -7.39 4.48 11.68
N LYS A 285 -8.13 3.60 10.98
CA LYS A 285 -7.53 2.67 10.01
C LYS A 285 -7.03 3.34 8.75
N LYS A 286 -7.69 4.40 8.29
CA LYS A 286 -7.17 5.24 7.19
C LYS A 286 -5.89 5.97 7.59
N ALA A 287 -5.79 6.45 8.84
CA ALA A 287 -4.58 7.07 9.36
C ALA A 287 -3.40 6.06 9.41
N GLU A 288 -3.65 4.79 9.74
CA GLU A 288 -2.65 3.72 9.64
C GLU A 288 -2.15 3.49 8.20
N LEU A 289 -3.01 3.70 7.18
CA LEU A 289 -2.63 3.59 5.76
C LEU A 289 -1.96 4.84 5.22
N PHE A 290 -2.36 6.01 5.71
CA PHE A 290 -1.97 7.32 5.18
C PHE A 290 -1.47 8.23 6.33
N PRO A 291 -0.34 7.89 6.97
CA PRO A 291 0.24 8.73 8.01
C PRO A 291 0.55 10.13 7.48
N GLY A 292 0.51 11.13 8.36
CA GLY A 292 0.74 12.55 8.05
C GLY A 292 -0.33 13.22 7.19
N SER A 293 -1.37 12.48 6.77
CA SER A 293 -2.36 12.99 5.81
C SER A 293 -3.43 13.86 6.48
N ALA A 294 -4.03 14.75 5.69
CA ALA A 294 -5.15 15.55 6.14
C ALA A 294 -6.47 14.97 5.59
N PHE A 295 -7.40 14.62 6.47
CA PHE A 295 -8.71 14.09 6.09
C PHE A 295 -9.76 15.20 6.06
N VAL A 296 -10.35 15.42 4.90
CA VAL A 296 -11.41 16.40 4.69
C VAL A 296 -12.75 15.75 5.01
N ILE A 297 -13.49 16.32 5.96
CA ILE A 297 -14.76 15.77 6.47
C ILE A 297 -15.80 16.88 6.67
N GLY A 298 -17.07 16.51 6.67
CA GLY A 298 -18.15 17.41 7.09
C GLY A 298 -18.32 17.43 8.61
N ALA A 299 -18.92 18.51 9.15
CA ALA A 299 -19.24 18.64 10.56
C ALA A 299 -20.09 17.47 11.10
N ASP A 300 -21.01 16.93 10.30
CA ASP A 300 -21.79 15.72 10.60
C ASP A 300 -20.92 14.49 10.86
N THR A 301 -19.81 14.38 10.12
CA THR A 301 -18.86 13.28 10.26
C THR A 301 -17.90 13.52 11.41
N ALA A 302 -17.50 14.77 11.66
CA ALA A 302 -16.72 15.14 12.84
C ALA A 302 -17.48 14.82 14.15
N VAL A 303 -18.78 15.14 14.23
CA VAL A 303 -19.66 14.76 15.36
C VAL A 303 -19.64 13.25 15.61
N ARG A 304 -19.71 12.44 14.53
CA ARG A 304 -19.64 10.98 14.66
C ARG A 304 -18.26 10.51 15.08
N LEU A 305 -17.20 11.13 14.58
CA LEU A 305 -15.82 10.76 14.87
C LEU A 305 -15.50 10.90 16.37
N ILE A 306 -16.03 11.92 17.03
CA ILE A 306 -15.86 12.18 18.47
C ILE A 306 -17.00 11.61 19.34
N ASN A 307 -17.82 10.69 18.81
CA ASN A 307 -18.90 10.08 19.56
C ASN A 307 -18.47 8.72 20.14
N PRO A 308 -18.44 8.55 21.48
CA PRO A 308 -18.05 7.31 22.15
C PRO A 308 -18.82 6.07 21.68
N LYS A 309 -20.04 6.22 21.13
CA LYS A 309 -20.82 5.09 20.61
C LYS A 309 -20.10 4.27 19.54
N TYR A 310 -19.15 4.87 18.81
CA TYR A 310 -18.33 4.18 17.80
C TYR A 310 -17.06 3.53 18.39
N TYR A 311 -16.89 3.62 19.70
CA TYR A 311 -15.74 3.12 20.46
C TYR A 311 -16.22 2.30 21.68
N ASP A 312 -17.22 1.44 21.46
CA ASP A 312 -17.86 0.60 22.49
C ASP A 312 -18.49 1.39 23.65
N GLY A 313 -18.84 2.65 23.42
CA GLY A 313 -19.34 3.56 24.45
C GLY A 313 -18.26 4.11 25.38
N ASP A 314 -16.98 3.81 25.12
CA ASP A 314 -15.86 4.20 25.98
C ASP A 314 -15.16 5.47 25.48
N TYR A 315 -15.30 6.55 26.25
CA TYR A 315 -14.70 7.84 25.98
C TYR A 315 -13.15 7.80 26.03
N ASN A 316 -12.56 7.05 26.96
CA ASN A 316 -11.10 6.92 27.05
C ASN A 316 -10.55 6.12 25.88
N LYS A 317 -11.28 5.09 25.44
CA LYS A 317 -10.94 4.34 24.22
C LYS A 317 -10.98 5.23 22.98
N MET A 318 -12.01 6.08 22.86
CA MET A 318 -12.09 7.07 21.79
C MET A 318 -10.88 8.02 21.80
N LEU A 319 -10.56 8.61 22.96
CA LEU A 319 -9.40 9.50 23.10
C LEU A 319 -8.10 8.79 22.74
N LYS A 320 -7.90 7.55 23.19
CA LYS A 320 -6.70 6.75 22.87
C LYS A 320 -6.58 6.51 21.37
N ILE A 321 -7.67 6.14 20.70
CA ILE A 321 -7.67 5.85 19.26
C ILE A 321 -7.41 7.12 18.44
N LEU A 322 -8.10 8.22 18.76
CA LEU A 322 -7.90 9.49 18.06
C LEU A 322 -6.56 10.14 18.40
N GLY A 323 -6.06 9.95 19.62
CA GLY A 323 -4.69 10.30 20.02
C GLY A 323 -3.65 9.58 19.18
N GLY A 324 -3.85 8.29 18.89
CA GLY A 324 -3.01 7.55 17.94
C GLY A 324 -3.02 8.15 16.53
N CYS A 325 -4.18 8.60 16.03
CA CYS A 325 -4.26 9.32 14.75
C CYS A 325 -3.44 10.62 14.79
N LYS A 326 -3.53 11.38 15.89
CA LYS A 326 -2.76 12.60 16.09
C LYS A 326 -1.25 12.33 16.12
N GLU A 327 -0.81 11.26 16.78
CA GLU A 327 0.60 10.84 16.82
C GLU A 327 1.15 10.47 15.43
N THR A 328 0.30 9.96 14.53
CA THR A 328 0.68 9.74 13.12
C THR A 328 0.80 11.02 12.29
N GLY A 329 0.54 12.20 12.89
CA GLY A 329 0.57 13.50 12.21
C GLY A 329 -0.67 13.78 11.35
N CYS A 330 -1.73 12.99 11.50
CA CYS A 330 -2.96 13.19 10.73
C CYS A 330 -3.80 14.33 11.31
N THR A 331 -4.48 15.05 10.42
CA THR A 331 -5.40 16.15 10.79
C THR A 331 -6.76 15.97 10.11
N PHE A 332 -7.80 16.61 10.65
CA PHE A 332 -9.16 16.61 10.12
C PHE A 332 -9.56 18.02 9.73
N LEU A 333 -9.75 18.28 8.42
CA LEU A 333 -10.30 19.54 7.94
C LEU A 333 -11.83 19.45 7.94
N VAL A 334 -12.48 20.28 8.74
CA VAL A 334 -13.92 20.20 8.99
C VAL A 334 -14.65 21.28 8.22
N ALA A 335 -15.40 20.87 7.19
CA ALA A 335 -16.33 21.72 6.47
C ALA A 335 -17.66 21.85 7.21
N GLY A 336 -18.18 23.08 7.26
CA GLY A 336 -19.52 23.32 7.78
C GLY A 336 -20.60 22.56 7.00
N ARG A 337 -21.58 22.00 7.71
CA ARG A 337 -22.69 21.22 7.13
C ARG A 337 -23.99 21.44 7.88
N ASN A 338 -25.11 21.30 7.18
CA ASN A 338 -26.42 21.22 7.82
C ASN A 338 -26.57 19.87 8.55
N VAL A 339 -26.72 19.95 9.87
CA VAL A 339 -26.96 18.81 10.77
C VAL A 339 -28.24 19.10 11.53
N ASP A 340 -29.27 18.26 11.34
CA ASP A 340 -30.58 18.40 11.97
C ASP A 340 -31.24 19.77 11.75
N GLY A 341 -31.07 20.35 10.56
CA GLY A 341 -31.65 21.64 10.16
C GLY A 341 -30.85 22.88 10.60
N ALA A 342 -29.74 22.70 11.31
CA ALA A 342 -28.82 23.78 11.69
C ALA A 342 -27.47 23.64 10.97
N PHE A 343 -26.95 24.75 10.45
CA PHE A 343 -25.61 24.77 9.88
C PHE A 343 -24.58 24.75 11.01
N LYS A 344 -23.83 23.65 11.14
CA LYS A 344 -22.79 23.46 12.15
C LYS A 344 -21.41 23.59 11.54
N VAL A 345 -20.52 24.29 12.23
CA VAL A 345 -19.08 24.38 11.95
C VAL A 345 -18.27 23.69 13.05
N LEU A 346 -16.94 23.67 12.95
CA LEU A 346 -16.07 23.05 13.96
C LEU A 346 -16.27 23.66 15.35
N ASP A 347 -16.45 24.98 15.43
CA ASP A 347 -16.60 25.71 16.71
C ASP A 347 -17.88 25.33 17.46
N ASP A 348 -18.87 24.75 16.77
CA ASP A 348 -20.10 24.24 17.38
C ASP A 348 -19.94 22.82 17.96
N LEU A 349 -18.76 22.21 17.81
CA LEU A 349 -18.49 20.84 18.23
C LEU A 349 -17.73 20.79 19.56
N ASN A 350 -18.17 19.92 20.47
CA ASN A 350 -17.49 19.65 21.73
C ASN A 350 -16.31 18.69 21.53
N VAL A 351 -15.27 19.14 20.82
CA VAL A 351 -14.05 18.37 20.62
C VAL A 351 -13.22 18.36 21.91
N PRO A 352 -12.80 17.19 22.43
CA PRO A 352 -11.93 17.12 23.60
C PRO A 352 -10.61 17.86 23.40
N GLU A 353 -10.14 18.57 24.43
CA GLU A 353 -8.95 19.42 24.36
C GLU A 353 -7.67 18.63 23.98
N GLU A 354 -7.59 17.35 24.36
CA GLU A 354 -6.45 16.47 24.08
C GLU A 354 -6.21 16.25 22.57
N ILE A 355 -7.27 16.34 21.77
CA ILE A 355 -7.27 16.08 20.33
C ILE A 355 -7.75 17.27 19.50
N LYS A 356 -8.00 18.43 20.13
CA LYS A 356 -8.61 19.59 19.46
C LYS A 356 -7.74 20.17 18.34
N ASP A 357 -6.43 20.19 18.56
CA ASP A 357 -5.42 20.70 17.62
C ASP A 357 -5.31 19.91 16.30
N MET A 358 -5.77 18.65 16.26
CA MET A 358 -5.83 17.91 15.01
C MET A 358 -7.08 18.23 14.17
N PHE A 359 -8.03 19.03 14.66
CA PHE A 359 -9.19 19.49 13.89
C PHE A 359 -8.98 20.94 13.43
N ILE A 360 -9.12 21.16 12.11
CA ILE A 360 -8.90 22.45 11.46
C ILE A 360 -10.20 22.86 10.78
N SER A 361 -10.72 24.04 11.09
CA SER A 361 -11.96 24.52 10.48
C SER A 361 -11.72 24.94 9.02
N ILE A 362 -12.63 24.56 8.12
CA ILE A 362 -12.74 25.19 6.80
C ILE A 362 -13.72 26.36 6.93
N PRO A 363 -13.29 27.62 6.72
CA PRO A 363 -14.14 28.78 6.92
C PRO A 363 -15.40 28.75 6.03
N ALA A 364 -16.55 29.10 6.60
CA ALA A 364 -17.84 29.05 5.90
C ALA A 364 -17.90 30.03 4.72
N GLU A 365 -17.10 31.09 4.76
CA GLU A 365 -16.93 32.07 3.68
C GLU A 365 -16.22 31.45 2.47
N GLN A 366 -15.37 30.45 2.70
CA GLN A 366 -14.63 29.75 1.64
C GLN A 366 -15.41 28.55 1.09
N PHE A 367 -16.24 27.92 1.91
CA PHE A 367 -17.06 26.78 1.50
C PHE A 367 -18.43 26.77 2.20
N ARG A 368 -19.48 27.05 1.42
CA ARG A 368 -20.87 26.84 1.82
C ARG A 368 -21.66 26.30 0.64
N MET A 369 -21.71 24.97 0.53
CA MET A 369 -22.50 24.28 -0.48
C MET A 369 -23.30 23.15 0.14
N ASP A 370 -24.62 23.28 0.10
CA ASP A 370 -25.54 22.27 0.59
C ASP A 370 -26.05 21.42 -0.57
N ILE A 371 -25.12 20.69 -1.20
CA ILE A 371 -25.43 19.70 -2.24
C ILE A 371 -25.23 18.32 -1.63
N SER A 372 -26.29 17.50 -1.68
CA SER A 372 -26.26 16.12 -1.24
C SER A 372 -26.45 15.15 -2.39
N SER A 373 -25.55 14.17 -2.54
CA SER A 373 -25.74 13.06 -3.49
C SER A 373 -27.10 12.36 -3.33
N THR A 374 -27.67 12.32 -2.12
CA THR A 374 -28.99 11.73 -1.87
C THR A 374 -30.13 12.52 -2.50
N GLU A 375 -30.04 13.85 -2.48
CA GLU A 375 -31.04 14.71 -3.12
C GLU A 375 -30.92 14.65 -4.64
N ILE A 376 -29.70 14.54 -5.17
CA ILE A 376 -29.46 14.33 -6.60
C ILE A 376 -30.12 13.04 -7.06
N ARG A 377 -29.88 11.91 -6.37
CA ARG A 377 -30.54 10.63 -6.69
C ARG A 377 -32.07 10.74 -6.71
N LYS A 378 -32.66 11.37 -5.68
CA LYS A 378 -34.11 11.63 -5.63
C LYS A 378 -34.61 12.47 -6.80
N LYS A 379 -33.87 13.50 -7.24
CA LYS A 379 -34.23 14.35 -8.38
C LYS A 379 -34.02 13.67 -9.72
N SER A 380 -33.02 12.79 -9.82
CA SER A 380 -32.64 12.07 -11.04
C SER A 380 -33.37 10.73 -11.22
N GLY A 381 -34.24 10.34 -10.28
CA GLY A 381 -35.02 9.10 -10.36
C GLY A 381 -34.17 7.81 -10.31
N THR A 382 -32.97 7.88 -9.72
CA THR A 382 -31.97 6.80 -9.65
C THR A 382 -31.52 6.47 -8.24
#